data_AF-A0A8C9AFR5-F1
#
_entry.id   AF-A0A8C9AFR5-F1
#
_cell.length_a   1.000
_cell.length_b   1.000
_cell.length_c   1.000
_cell.angle_alpha   90.00
_cell.angle_beta   90.00
_cell.angle_gamma   90.00
#
_symmetry.space_group_name_H-M   'P 1'
#
loop_
_entity.id
_entity.type
_entity.pdbx_description
1 polymer ?
#
loop_
_entity_poly.entity_id
_entity_poly.type
_entity_poly.pdbx_seq_one_letter_code
_entity_poly.pdbx_strand_id
1 'polypeptide(L)'
;MFFLTPVLVAVLCILVVWIFKNADRNIQRKKGEPGARTKSRAWVDEDLRDSTYLHQAEEDADEWQESEENVEHIPFSHTRYPEKEMTKRSQEFYELLNKRRSVRFISNEQIPMEVIDNVIKAAGTAPSGAHTEPWTFVVVKDPDVKHEIRKIVEEEEEINYMKRMGHRWVTDLKKLRTNWIKDYLDSAPVLILIFKQVHGFAANGKKTVHYYNEISVSIACGILLAALQVHKGVTAQHETSGHPICSRVMEEAV
;
A
#
# COMPACT_ATOMS: atom_id res chain seq x y z
N MET A 1 70.71 38.79 26.23
CA MET A 1 71.20 37.40 26.15
C MET A 1 70.27 36.54 27.02
N PHE A 2 69.11 36.12 26.51
CA PHE A 2 68.17 35.28 27.26
C PHE A 2 68.57 33.82 27.03
N PHE A 3 69.22 33.21 28.03
CA PHE A 3 69.51 31.78 28.02
C PHE A 3 68.20 31.02 28.24
N LEU A 4 67.70 30.33 27.21
CA LEU A 4 66.66 29.32 27.38
C LEU A 4 67.22 28.25 28.31
N THR A 5 66.58 28.06 29.45
CA THR A 5 66.94 26.99 30.38
C THR A 5 66.64 25.63 29.73
N PRO A 6 67.44 24.59 30.02
CA PRO A 6 67.26 23.25 29.44
C PRO A 6 65.86 22.67 29.72
N VAL A 7 65.21 23.11 30.79
CA VAL A 7 63.83 22.76 31.14
C VAL A 7 62.84 23.36 30.12
N LEU A 8 63.06 24.59 29.68
CA LEU A 8 62.18 25.28 28.74
C LEU A 8 62.27 24.67 27.34
N VAL A 9 63.47 24.24 26.92
CA VAL A 9 63.67 23.47 25.68
C VAL A 9 62.96 22.12 25.74
N ALA A 10 63.05 21.39 26.86
CA ALA A 10 62.37 20.11 27.03
C ALA A 10 60.83 20.24 26.94
N VAL A 11 60.26 21.28 27.56
CA VAL A 11 58.82 21.57 27.48
C VAL A 11 58.40 21.91 26.04
N LEU A 12 59.21 22.68 25.32
CA LEU A 12 58.95 23.04 23.93
C LEU A 12 59.02 21.82 23.00
N CYS A 13 59.97 20.91 23.21
CA CYS A 13 60.06 19.65 22.49
C CYS A 13 58.84 18.74 22.74
N ILE A 14 58.36 18.64 23.99
CA ILE A 14 57.16 17.86 24.32
C ILE A 14 55.92 18.47 23.67
N LEU A 15 55.78 19.80 23.68
CA LEU A 15 54.68 20.50 23.01
C LEU A 15 54.68 20.29 21.50
N VAL A 16 55.85 20.37 20.86
CA VAL A 16 55.98 20.12 19.41
C VAL A 16 55.63 18.67 19.07
N VAL A 17 56.14 17.69 19.84
CA VAL A 17 55.78 16.27 19.64
C VAL A 17 54.29 16.03 19.86
N TRP A 18 53.68 16.68 20.86
CA TRP A 18 52.24 16.58 21.11
C TRP A 18 51.42 17.18 19.96
N ILE A 19 51.81 18.34 19.44
CA ILE A 19 51.16 18.98 18.28
C ILE A 19 51.28 18.09 17.04
N PHE A 20 52.46 17.55 16.73
CA PHE A 20 52.64 16.65 15.60
C PHE A 20 51.83 15.36 15.76
N LYS A 21 51.81 14.77 16.95
CA LYS A 21 51.03 13.56 17.24
C LYS A 21 49.51 13.81 17.17
N ASN A 22 49.04 15.00 17.56
CA ASN A 22 47.63 15.38 17.40
C ASN A 22 47.28 15.71 15.94
N ALA A 23 48.19 16.32 15.18
CA ALA A 23 48.02 16.59 13.76
C ALA A 23 47.91 15.28 12.95
N ASP A 24 48.77 14.30 13.25
CA ASP A 24 48.74 12.99 12.60
C ASP A 24 47.47 12.19 12.96
N ARG A 25 47.02 12.30 14.22
CA ARG A 25 45.73 11.73 14.67
C ARG A 25 44.53 12.38 13.97
N ASN A 26 44.62 13.67 13.61
CA ASN A 26 43.59 14.40 12.88
C ASN A 26 43.60 14.08 11.37
N ILE A 27 44.79 13.83 10.79
CA ILE A 27 44.95 13.37 9.41
C ILE A 27 44.45 11.94 9.25
N GLN A 28 44.70 11.05 10.21
CA GLN A 28 44.14 9.70 10.22
C GLN A 28 42.61 9.70 10.45
N ARG A 29 42.07 10.61 11.27
CA ARG A 29 40.61 10.83 11.36
C ARG A 29 40.00 11.29 10.03
N LYS A 30 40.68 12.15 9.28
CA LYS A 30 40.22 12.61 7.95
C LYS A 30 40.38 11.56 6.84
N LYS A 31 41.27 10.58 6.98
CA LYS A 31 41.46 9.47 6.03
C LYS A 31 40.66 8.20 6.37
N GLY A 32 39.99 8.17 7.53
CA GLY A 32 39.33 6.98 8.10
C GLY A 32 37.80 6.99 8.08
N GLU A 33 37.16 7.89 7.33
CA GLU A 33 35.71 7.82 7.08
C GLU A 33 35.48 8.00 5.57
N PRO A 34 35.09 6.96 4.82
CA PRO A 34 34.34 7.22 3.60
C PRO A 34 33.07 7.89 4.09
N GLY A 35 32.94 9.19 3.85
CA GLY A 35 31.78 9.97 4.22
C GLY A 35 30.55 9.15 3.91
N ALA A 36 29.74 8.89 4.93
CA ALA A 36 28.46 8.24 4.76
C ALA A 36 27.72 9.08 3.72
N ARG A 37 27.77 8.64 2.46
CA ARG A 37 26.71 8.91 1.52
C ARG A 37 25.49 8.48 2.31
N THR A 38 24.69 9.44 2.75
CA THR A 38 23.30 9.19 3.08
C THR A 38 22.79 8.43 1.87
N LYS A 39 22.76 7.09 1.98
CA LYS A 39 22.00 6.27 1.06
C LYS A 39 20.63 6.88 1.22
N SER A 40 20.20 7.66 0.23
CA SER A 40 18.80 7.99 0.05
C SER A 40 18.10 6.65 0.20
N ARG A 41 17.45 6.41 1.35
CA ARG A 41 16.70 5.18 1.57
C ARG A 41 15.72 5.16 0.42
N ALA A 42 15.89 4.18 -0.47
CA ALA A 42 14.97 3.97 -1.57
C ALA A 42 13.68 3.50 -0.90
N TRP A 43 12.79 4.45 -0.65
CA TRP A 43 11.50 4.27 0.01
C TRP A 43 10.54 3.36 -0.79
N VAL A 44 11.01 2.72 -1.86
CA VAL A 44 10.19 2.05 -2.87
C VAL A 44 10.33 0.52 -2.82
N ASP A 45 11.31 -0.02 -2.09
CA ASP A 45 11.54 -1.48 -2.06
C ASP A 45 11.06 -2.16 -0.76
N GLU A 46 10.81 -1.39 0.30
CA GLU A 46 10.42 -1.95 1.60
C GLU A 46 8.93 -2.37 1.60
N ASP A 47 8.08 -1.63 0.89
CA ASP A 47 6.64 -1.88 0.72
C ASP A 47 6.33 -3.06 -0.22
N LEU A 48 7.31 -3.51 -1.02
CA LEU A 48 7.17 -4.70 -1.86
C LEU A 48 7.55 -6.00 -1.12
N ARG A 49 8.05 -5.89 0.12
CA ARG A 49 8.33 -7.05 0.95
C ARG A 49 7.05 -7.41 1.68
N ASP A 50 6.40 -8.46 1.18
CA ASP A 50 5.27 -9.07 1.88
C ASP A 50 5.66 -9.38 3.34
N SER A 51 4.85 -8.87 4.27
CA SER A 51 4.97 -9.07 5.71
C SER A 51 5.08 -10.55 6.13
N THR A 52 4.65 -11.48 5.27
CA THR A 52 4.83 -12.93 5.44
C THR A 52 6.30 -13.31 5.72
N TYR A 53 7.28 -12.60 5.14
CA TYR A 53 8.71 -12.89 5.35
C TYR A 53 9.26 -12.39 6.70
N LEU A 54 8.62 -11.38 7.32
CA LEU A 54 9.10 -10.79 8.57
C LEU A 54 8.67 -11.62 9.79
N HIS A 55 7.56 -12.35 9.70
CA HIS A 55 7.03 -13.16 10.80
C HIS A 55 7.56 -14.60 10.85
N GLN A 56 8.38 -15.04 9.89
CA GLN A 56 8.96 -16.39 9.90
C GLN A 56 10.03 -16.62 10.99
N ALA A 57 10.57 -15.58 11.60
CA ALA A 57 11.71 -15.70 12.51
C ALA A 57 11.36 -15.81 14.00
N GLU A 58 10.12 -15.50 14.42
CA GLU A 58 9.78 -15.34 15.86
C GLU A 58 8.61 -16.20 16.37
N GLU A 59 7.87 -16.93 15.53
CA GLU A 59 6.80 -17.82 16.03
C GLU A 59 7.22 -19.30 15.85
N ASP A 60 7.41 -19.95 16.99
CA ASP A 60 7.98 -21.26 17.28
C ASP A 60 7.64 -22.41 16.32
N ALA A 61 8.64 -23.29 16.15
CA ALA A 61 8.60 -24.51 15.36
C ALA A 61 7.64 -25.62 15.86
N ASP A 62 6.88 -25.38 16.94
CA ASP A 62 6.25 -26.45 17.74
C ASP A 62 4.71 -26.44 17.78
N GLU A 63 4.02 -25.70 16.91
CA GLU A 63 2.56 -25.80 16.86
C GLU A 63 1.99 -25.71 15.44
N TRP A 64 2.56 -26.51 14.54
CA TRP A 64 1.93 -26.89 13.28
C TRP A 64 0.58 -27.58 13.59
N GLN A 65 -0.51 -26.81 13.51
CA GLN A 65 -1.82 -27.43 13.38
C GLN A 65 -1.84 -28.10 12.01
N GLU A 66 -1.96 -29.42 12.00
CA GLU A 66 -2.56 -30.11 10.87
C GLU A 66 -3.89 -29.39 10.61
N SER A 67 -3.96 -28.65 9.50
CA SER A 67 -5.18 -27.98 9.10
C SER A 67 -6.30 -29.01 9.03
N GLU A 68 -7.47 -28.64 9.55
CA GLU A 68 -8.67 -29.45 9.46
C GLU A 68 -8.88 -29.99 8.03
N GLU A 69 -8.98 -31.32 7.97
CA GLU A 69 -9.81 -32.13 7.08
C GLU A 69 -9.31 -32.52 5.67
N ASN A 70 -9.47 -33.81 5.39
CA ASN A 70 -9.59 -34.40 4.06
C ASN A 70 -10.73 -33.68 3.31
N VAL A 71 -10.47 -32.51 2.73
CA VAL A 71 -11.44 -31.82 1.90
C VAL A 71 -11.67 -32.67 0.65
N GLU A 72 -12.92 -33.01 0.36
CA GLU A 72 -13.25 -33.81 -0.82
C GLU A 72 -12.93 -33.04 -2.10
N HIS A 73 -12.17 -33.66 -2.99
CA HIS A 73 -11.91 -33.10 -4.32
C HIS A 73 -13.08 -33.43 -5.25
N ILE A 74 -13.73 -32.39 -5.78
CA ILE A 74 -14.85 -32.52 -6.71
C ILE A 74 -14.42 -32.23 -8.16
N PRO A 75 -15.03 -32.88 -9.19
CA PRO A 75 -14.76 -32.55 -10.59
C PRO A 75 -15.09 -31.09 -10.93
N PHE A 76 -14.17 -30.40 -11.60
CA PHE A 76 -14.39 -29.01 -12.03
C PHE A 76 -15.33 -28.94 -13.24
N SER A 77 -16.47 -28.27 -13.07
CA SER A 77 -17.40 -27.95 -14.14
C SER A 77 -17.05 -26.60 -14.77
N HIS A 78 -16.80 -26.57 -16.08
CA HIS A 78 -16.42 -25.36 -16.80
C HIS A 78 -17.34 -25.09 -17.98
N THR A 79 -17.65 -23.81 -18.21
CA THR A 79 -18.34 -23.39 -19.43
C THR A 79 -17.31 -23.17 -20.53
N ARG A 80 -17.47 -23.85 -21.68
CA ARG A 80 -16.60 -23.71 -22.84
C ARG A 80 -17.35 -23.04 -23.99
N TYR A 81 -16.69 -22.07 -24.63
CA TYR A 81 -17.22 -21.35 -25.78
C TYR A 81 -16.46 -21.75 -27.07
N PRO A 82 -17.09 -21.66 -28.25
CA PRO A 82 -16.37 -21.76 -29.53
C PRO A 82 -15.32 -20.66 -29.67
N GLU A 83 -14.21 -20.92 -30.38
CA GLU A 83 -13.06 -19.99 -30.49
C GLU A 83 -13.45 -18.59 -30.99
N LYS A 84 -14.39 -18.52 -31.94
CA LYS A 84 -14.92 -17.24 -32.45
C LYS A 84 -15.63 -16.45 -31.36
N GLU A 85 -16.39 -17.12 -30.50
CA GLU A 85 -17.06 -16.49 -29.37
C GLU A 85 -16.08 -16.11 -28.27
N MET A 86 -15.07 -16.95 -27.98
CA MET A 86 -14.00 -16.61 -27.02
C MET A 86 -13.28 -15.31 -27.42
N THR A 87 -12.89 -15.20 -28.70
CA THR A 87 -12.24 -14.01 -29.26
C THR A 87 -13.13 -12.77 -29.16
N LYS A 88 -14.42 -12.92 -29.46
CA LYS A 88 -15.38 -11.81 -29.36
C LYS A 88 -15.52 -11.34 -27.91
N ARG A 89 -15.74 -12.27 -26.97
CA ARG A 89 -15.95 -11.94 -25.55
C ARG A 89 -14.72 -11.29 -24.91
N SER A 90 -13.52 -11.78 -25.22
CA SER A 90 -12.29 -11.20 -24.70
C SER A 90 -12.05 -9.78 -25.24
N GLN A 91 -12.34 -9.53 -26.51
CA GLN A 91 -12.27 -8.20 -27.11
C GLN A 91 -13.26 -7.22 -26.45
N GLU A 92 -14.52 -7.61 -26.30
CA GLU A 92 -15.55 -6.78 -25.65
C GLU A 92 -15.20 -6.47 -24.19
N PHE A 93 -14.66 -7.46 -23.46
CA PHE A 93 -14.23 -7.27 -22.08
C PHE A 93 -13.03 -6.31 -21.99
N TYR A 94 -12.04 -6.45 -22.87
CA TYR A 94 -10.93 -5.50 -22.97
C TYR A 94 -11.43 -4.08 -23.25
N GLU A 95 -12.31 -3.90 -24.22
CA GLU A 95 -12.86 -2.58 -24.57
C GLU A 95 -13.66 -1.96 -23.42
N LEU A 96 -14.40 -2.77 -22.66
CA LEU A 96 -15.12 -2.35 -21.47
C LEU A 96 -14.15 -1.85 -20.38
N LEU A 97 -13.11 -2.62 -20.07
CA LEU A 97 -12.13 -2.26 -19.03
C LEU A 97 -11.22 -1.10 -19.45
N ASN A 98 -10.92 -0.98 -20.74
CA ASN A 98 -10.11 0.13 -21.27
C ASN A 98 -10.82 1.50 -21.11
N LYS A 99 -12.16 1.52 -21.02
CA LYS A 99 -12.92 2.73 -20.69
C LYS A 99 -12.79 3.16 -19.22
N ARG A 100 -12.28 2.29 -18.33
CA ARG A 100 -12.13 2.61 -16.91
C ARG A 100 -11.11 3.72 -16.71
N ARG A 101 -11.50 4.77 -15.99
CA ARG A 101 -10.60 5.84 -15.54
C ARG A 101 -10.77 6.05 -14.05
N SER A 102 -9.69 6.45 -13.38
CA SER A 102 -9.77 6.89 -11.98
C SER A 102 -10.39 8.29 -11.94
N VAL A 103 -11.62 8.36 -11.44
CA VAL A 103 -12.42 9.60 -11.35
C VAL A 103 -12.30 10.17 -9.93
N ARG A 104 -12.05 11.47 -9.82
CA ARG A 104 -11.87 12.19 -8.53
C ARG A 104 -12.97 13.21 -8.23
N PHE A 105 -13.95 13.33 -9.13
CA PHE A 105 -15.13 14.19 -8.98
C PHE A 105 -16.36 13.28 -9.04
N ILE A 106 -17.09 13.20 -7.94
CA ILE A 106 -18.06 12.13 -7.72
C ILE A 106 -19.39 12.74 -7.32
N SER A 107 -20.44 12.38 -8.06
CA SER A 107 -21.82 12.77 -7.73
C SER A 107 -22.23 12.24 -6.36
N ASN A 108 -23.13 12.96 -5.69
CA ASN A 108 -23.78 12.53 -4.45
C ASN A 108 -25.08 11.74 -4.68
N GLU A 109 -25.38 11.44 -5.95
CA GLU A 109 -26.50 10.59 -6.35
C GLU A 109 -26.39 9.22 -5.70
N GLN A 110 -27.51 8.74 -5.15
CA GLN A 110 -27.57 7.47 -4.42
C GLN A 110 -27.42 6.28 -5.37
N ILE A 111 -26.83 5.20 -4.86
CA ILE A 111 -26.65 3.94 -5.59
C ILE A 111 -27.42 2.84 -4.86
N PRO A 112 -28.13 1.93 -5.57
CA PRO A 112 -28.74 0.77 -4.95
C PRO A 112 -27.71 -0.07 -4.18
N MET A 113 -28.02 -0.40 -2.91
CA MET A 113 -27.09 -1.18 -2.08
C MET A 113 -26.81 -2.57 -2.63
N GLU A 114 -27.77 -3.17 -3.33
CA GLU A 114 -27.58 -4.45 -4.00
C GLU A 114 -26.43 -4.42 -5.02
N VAL A 115 -26.21 -3.28 -5.69
CA VAL A 115 -25.06 -3.10 -6.59
C VAL A 115 -23.75 -3.14 -5.80
N ILE A 116 -23.71 -2.50 -4.63
CA ILE A 116 -22.53 -2.51 -3.74
C ILE A 116 -22.27 -3.93 -3.23
N ASP A 117 -23.30 -4.63 -2.80
CA ASP A 117 -23.20 -6.02 -2.33
C ASP A 117 -22.69 -6.94 -3.45
N ASN A 118 -23.18 -6.77 -4.68
CA ASN A 118 -22.79 -7.60 -5.81
C ASN A 118 -21.33 -7.37 -6.23
N VAL A 119 -20.82 -6.13 -6.20
CA VAL A 119 -19.39 -5.88 -6.51
C VAL A 119 -18.46 -6.37 -5.41
N ILE A 120 -18.90 -6.36 -4.14
CA ILE A 120 -18.14 -6.94 -3.02
C ILE A 120 -18.14 -8.47 -3.09
N LYS A 121 -19.29 -9.09 -3.39
CA LYS A 121 -19.37 -10.54 -3.63
C LYS A 121 -18.45 -10.97 -4.77
N ALA A 122 -18.41 -10.21 -5.86
CA ALA A 122 -17.48 -10.46 -6.96
C ALA A 122 -16.02 -10.36 -6.48
N ALA A 123 -15.67 -9.35 -5.68
CA ALA A 123 -14.32 -9.23 -5.11
C ALA A 123 -13.95 -10.43 -4.23
N GLY A 124 -14.90 -10.94 -3.45
CA GLY A 124 -14.74 -12.13 -2.60
C GLY A 124 -14.50 -13.43 -3.37
N THR A 125 -14.67 -13.47 -4.69
CA THR A 125 -14.31 -14.65 -5.51
C THR A 125 -12.83 -14.68 -5.88
N ALA A 126 -12.01 -13.76 -5.36
CA ALA A 126 -10.58 -13.76 -5.62
C ALA A 126 -9.91 -15.02 -5.06
N PRO A 127 -8.83 -15.50 -5.71
CA PRO A 127 -7.96 -16.50 -5.08
C PRO A 127 -7.22 -15.87 -3.89
N SER A 128 -6.90 -16.69 -2.90
CA SER A 128 -6.08 -16.31 -1.75
C SER A 128 -5.11 -17.42 -1.36
N GLY A 129 -3.96 -17.06 -0.80
CA GLY A 129 -2.99 -18.02 -0.29
C GLY A 129 -3.64 -18.97 0.71
N ALA A 130 -3.57 -20.27 0.44
CA ALA A 130 -4.19 -21.32 1.25
C ALA A 130 -5.69 -21.11 1.55
N HIS A 131 -6.44 -20.46 0.64
CA HIS A 131 -7.88 -20.17 0.81
C HIS A 131 -8.20 -19.39 2.11
N THR A 132 -7.31 -18.48 2.51
CA THR A 132 -7.45 -17.71 3.76
C THR A 132 -8.43 -16.53 3.69
N GLU A 133 -8.81 -16.11 2.48
CA GLU A 133 -9.76 -15.00 2.22
C GLU A 133 -9.49 -13.74 3.08
N PRO A 134 -8.25 -13.20 3.08
CA PRO A 134 -7.78 -12.29 4.12
C PRO A 134 -8.20 -10.83 3.88
N TRP A 135 -9.46 -10.59 3.52
CA TRP A 135 -10.01 -9.27 3.21
C TRP A 135 -11.21 -8.90 4.08
N THR A 136 -11.29 -7.63 4.46
CA THR A 136 -12.50 -7.04 5.03
C THR A 136 -12.90 -5.82 4.21
N PHE A 137 -14.12 -5.82 3.68
CA PHE A 137 -14.71 -4.69 2.96
C PHE A 137 -15.61 -3.89 3.91
N VAL A 138 -15.15 -2.72 4.36
CA VAL A 138 -15.92 -1.82 5.22
C VAL A 138 -16.66 -0.81 4.36
N VAL A 139 -17.99 -0.90 4.36
CA VAL A 139 -18.87 0.00 3.61
C VAL A 139 -19.34 1.14 4.50
N VAL A 140 -18.96 2.37 4.16
CA VAL A 140 -19.31 3.58 4.92
C VAL A 140 -20.26 4.45 4.09
N LYS A 141 -21.41 4.76 4.68
CA LYS A 141 -22.44 5.64 4.09
C LYS A 141 -22.81 6.80 4.99
N ASP A 142 -22.60 6.62 6.29
CA ASP A 142 -22.91 7.62 7.29
C ASP A 142 -22.13 8.92 7.00
N PRO A 143 -22.82 10.06 6.79
CA PRO A 143 -22.17 11.32 6.45
C PRO A 143 -21.16 11.79 7.48
N ASP A 144 -21.44 11.59 8.77
CA ASP A 144 -20.56 12.04 9.86
C ASP A 144 -19.28 11.19 9.88
N VAL A 145 -19.40 9.87 9.77
CA VAL A 145 -18.23 8.97 9.67
C VAL A 145 -17.40 9.26 8.43
N LYS A 146 -18.04 9.50 7.26
CA LYS A 146 -17.31 9.89 6.04
C LYS A 146 -16.55 11.21 6.22
N HIS A 147 -17.14 12.18 6.89
CA HIS A 147 -16.52 13.46 7.14
C HIS A 147 -15.32 13.35 8.11
N GLU A 148 -15.43 12.52 9.15
CA GLU A 148 -14.29 12.24 10.03
C GLU A 148 -13.16 11.52 9.29
N ILE A 149 -13.47 10.55 8.42
CA ILE A 149 -12.48 9.91 7.53
C ILE A 149 -11.81 10.97 6.66
N ARG A 150 -12.58 11.90 6.07
CA ARG A 150 -12.03 12.96 5.24
C ARG A 150 -11.02 13.81 6.02
N LYS A 151 -11.35 14.27 7.22
CA LYS A 151 -10.44 15.09 8.05
C LYS A 151 -9.10 14.38 8.27
N ILE A 152 -9.15 13.12 8.69
CA ILE A 152 -7.95 12.30 8.94
C ILE A 152 -7.10 12.17 7.66
N VAL A 153 -7.73 11.86 6.54
CA VAL A 153 -7.04 11.69 5.26
C VAL A 153 -6.42 13.00 4.75
N GLU A 154 -7.13 14.12 4.86
CA GLU A 154 -6.61 15.43 4.42
C GLU A 154 -5.44 15.90 5.29
N GLU A 155 -5.50 15.69 6.61
CA GLU A 155 -4.40 16.00 7.54
C GLU A 155 -3.13 15.20 7.22
N GLU A 156 -3.25 13.88 7.03
CA GLU A 156 -2.11 13.03 6.68
C GLU A 156 -1.58 13.32 5.27
N GLU A 157 -2.46 13.57 4.29
CA GLU A 157 -2.05 13.95 2.93
C GLU A 157 -1.35 15.31 2.92
N GLU A 158 -1.76 16.30 3.72
CA GLU A 158 -1.03 17.56 3.84
C GLU A 158 0.40 17.33 4.34
N ILE A 159 0.57 16.52 5.38
CA ILE A 159 1.90 16.14 5.90
C ILE A 159 2.70 15.38 4.83
N ASN A 160 2.06 14.50 4.07
CA ASN A 160 2.70 13.72 3.02
C ASN A 160 3.25 14.61 1.89
N TYR A 161 2.41 15.53 1.37
CA TYR A 161 2.79 16.47 0.32
C TYR A 161 3.90 17.44 0.77
N MET A 162 3.85 17.90 2.02
CA MET A 162 4.79 18.92 2.52
C MET A 162 6.12 18.34 3.00
N LYS A 163 6.13 17.12 3.53
CA LYS A 163 7.29 16.58 4.25
C LYS A 163 7.72 15.18 3.81
N ARG A 164 6.80 14.21 3.65
CA ARG A 164 7.16 12.78 3.56
C ARG A 164 7.44 12.29 2.13
N MET A 165 6.70 12.74 1.11
CA MET A 165 6.79 12.21 -0.27
C MET A 165 8.08 12.65 -1.01
N GLY A 166 8.74 13.71 -0.54
CA GLY A 166 9.95 14.24 -1.18
C GLY A 166 9.69 14.89 -2.55
N HIS A 167 10.70 15.60 -3.08
CA HIS A 167 10.51 16.45 -4.27
C HIS A 167 10.17 15.68 -5.55
N ARG A 168 10.73 14.46 -5.69
CA ARG A 168 10.54 13.62 -6.89
C ARG A 168 9.09 13.16 -7.02
N TRP A 169 8.54 12.58 -5.96
CA TRP A 169 7.17 12.06 -5.96
C TRP A 169 6.15 13.20 -6.15
N VAL A 170 6.32 14.32 -5.44
CA VAL A 170 5.45 15.49 -5.62
C VAL A 170 5.47 15.99 -7.07
N THR A 171 6.63 15.95 -7.73
CA THR A 171 6.76 16.30 -9.15
C THR A 171 6.02 15.32 -10.06
N ASP A 172 6.12 14.01 -9.80
CA ASP A 172 5.41 12.98 -10.56
C ASP A 172 3.88 13.08 -10.42
N LEU A 173 3.38 13.59 -9.29
CA LEU A 173 1.95 13.82 -9.05
C LEU A 173 1.38 15.06 -9.76
N LYS A 174 2.22 16.02 -10.19
CA LYS A 174 1.76 17.27 -10.84
C LYS A 174 0.88 17.02 -12.05
N LYS A 175 1.20 16.00 -12.85
CA LYS A 175 0.42 15.61 -14.04
C LYS A 175 -1.01 15.16 -13.70
N LEU A 176 -1.23 14.70 -12.47
CA LEU A 176 -2.53 14.25 -11.98
C LEU A 176 -3.36 15.38 -11.35
N ARG A 177 -2.76 16.57 -11.14
CA ARG A 177 -3.39 17.73 -10.49
C ARG A 177 -4.06 17.36 -9.16
N THR A 178 -3.38 16.53 -8.38
CA THR A 178 -3.83 16.08 -7.06
C THR A 178 -3.24 16.98 -5.97
N ASN A 179 -4.01 17.22 -4.93
CA ASN A 179 -3.60 17.95 -3.72
C ASN A 179 -4.12 17.18 -2.48
N TRP A 180 -3.95 17.74 -1.29
CA TRP A 180 -4.42 17.14 -0.05
C TRP A 180 -5.93 17.18 0.13
N ILE A 181 -6.65 18.10 -0.54
CA ILE A 181 -8.12 18.22 -0.45
C ILE A 181 -8.81 17.04 -1.15
N LYS A 182 -9.67 16.31 -0.43
CA LYS A 182 -10.36 15.10 -0.89
C LYS A 182 -11.88 15.23 -0.77
N ASP A 183 -12.47 16.25 -1.43
CA ASP A 183 -13.92 16.52 -1.42
C ASP A 183 -14.80 15.29 -1.72
N TYR A 184 -14.30 14.39 -2.57
CA TYR A 184 -15.00 13.17 -2.95
C TYR A 184 -15.28 12.21 -1.78
N LEU A 185 -14.58 12.36 -0.64
CA LEU A 185 -14.84 11.55 0.56
C LEU A 185 -16.17 11.93 1.22
N ASP A 186 -16.57 13.20 1.13
CA ASP A 186 -17.90 13.64 1.56
C ASP A 186 -18.94 13.41 0.46
N SER A 187 -18.62 13.78 -0.79
CA SER A 187 -19.59 13.81 -1.87
C SER A 187 -20.03 12.42 -2.34
N ALA A 188 -19.14 11.42 -2.35
CA ALA A 188 -19.51 10.07 -2.78
C ALA A 188 -20.56 9.46 -1.83
N PRO A 189 -21.64 8.84 -2.34
CA PRO A 189 -22.67 8.24 -1.49
C PRO A 189 -22.15 7.06 -0.65
N VAL A 190 -21.10 6.39 -1.10
CA VAL A 190 -20.53 5.20 -0.47
C VAL A 190 -19.00 5.24 -0.55
N LEU A 191 -18.33 4.98 0.57
CA LEU A 191 -16.91 4.63 0.62
C LEU A 191 -16.77 3.13 0.88
N ILE A 192 -15.85 2.48 0.17
CA ILE A 192 -15.45 1.09 0.44
C ILE A 192 -14.00 1.12 0.88
N LEU A 193 -13.76 0.88 2.16
CA LEU A 193 -12.42 0.75 2.72
C LEU A 193 -12.07 -0.74 2.74
N ILE A 194 -10.89 -1.09 2.22
CA ILE A 194 -10.47 -2.48 2.06
C ILE A 194 -9.30 -2.71 2.99
N PHE A 195 -9.47 -3.63 3.92
CA PHE A 195 -8.44 -3.99 4.89
C PHE A 195 -7.91 -5.38 4.57
N LYS A 196 -6.59 -5.52 4.60
CA LYS A 196 -5.94 -6.83 4.64
C LYS A 196 -5.93 -7.33 6.08
N GLN A 197 -6.30 -8.60 6.26
CA GLN A 197 -6.14 -9.30 7.52
C GLN A 197 -4.72 -9.90 7.54
N VAL A 198 -3.80 -9.31 8.31
CA VAL A 198 -2.40 -9.76 8.38
C VAL A 198 -2.29 -11.18 8.96
N HIS A 199 -3.23 -11.54 9.82
CA HIS A 199 -3.45 -12.88 10.35
C HIS A 199 -4.96 -13.07 10.59
N GLY A 200 -5.37 -14.32 10.78
CA GLY A 200 -6.74 -14.68 11.14
C GLY A 200 -6.81 -15.32 12.52
N PHE A 201 -8.01 -15.76 12.87
CA PHE A 201 -8.27 -16.54 14.07
C PHE A 201 -9.16 -17.73 13.70
N ALA A 202 -8.75 -18.94 14.08
CA ALA A 202 -9.56 -20.14 13.98
C ALA A 202 -10.72 -20.12 15.00
N ALA A 203 -11.69 -21.01 14.84
CA ALA A 203 -12.86 -21.09 15.74
C ALA A 203 -12.49 -21.34 17.21
N ASN A 204 -11.34 -21.98 17.46
CA ASN A 204 -10.77 -22.21 18.79
C ASN A 204 -10.02 -20.99 19.37
N GLY A 205 -10.00 -19.85 18.66
CA GLY A 205 -9.32 -18.62 19.05
C GLY A 205 -7.81 -18.59 18.76
N LYS A 206 -7.24 -19.66 18.19
CA LYS A 206 -5.82 -19.69 17.81
C LYS A 206 -5.58 -18.84 16.57
N LYS A 207 -4.47 -18.09 16.58
CA LYS A 207 -4.02 -17.29 15.44
C LYS A 207 -3.70 -18.18 14.24
N THR A 208 -4.17 -17.79 13.06
CA THR A 208 -3.89 -18.46 11.79
C THR A 208 -3.08 -17.55 10.87
N VAL A 209 -2.18 -18.14 10.09
CA VAL A 209 -1.32 -17.39 9.17
C VAL A 209 -2.06 -17.13 7.86
N HIS A 210 -2.04 -15.88 7.40
CA HIS A 210 -2.53 -15.49 6.08
C HIS A 210 -1.37 -15.29 5.12
N TYR A 211 -1.06 -16.33 4.34
CA TYR A 211 0.03 -16.31 3.37
C TYR A 211 -0.29 -15.37 2.20
N TYR A 212 0.66 -14.53 1.80
CA TYR A 212 0.50 -13.61 0.67
C TYR A 212 -0.76 -12.74 0.79
N ASN A 213 -1.07 -12.30 2.01
CA ASN A 213 -2.31 -11.57 2.30
C ASN A 213 -2.44 -10.30 1.46
N GLU A 214 -1.36 -9.54 1.29
CA GLU A 214 -1.35 -8.32 0.50
C GLU A 214 -1.66 -8.60 -0.97
N ILE A 215 -0.96 -9.56 -1.58
CA ILE A 215 -1.18 -9.97 -2.97
C ILE A 215 -2.62 -10.46 -3.16
N SER A 216 -3.11 -11.27 -2.22
CA SER A 216 -4.48 -11.81 -2.26
C SER A 216 -5.52 -10.68 -2.25
N VAL A 217 -5.35 -9.71 -1.35
CA VAL A 217 -6.24 -8.56 -1.23
C VAL A 217 -6.13 -7.63 -2.45
N SER A 218 -4.93 -7.40 -2.99
CA SER A 218 -4.76 -6.61 -4.22
C SER A 218 -5.43 -7.28 -5.44
N ILE A 219 -5.46 -8.61 -5.53
CA ILE A 219 -6.23 -9.33 -6.56
C ILE A 219 -7.74 -9.09 -6.35
N ALA A 220 -8.24 -9.19 -5.12
CA ALA A 220 -9.63 -8.89 -4.79
C ALA A 220 -10.01 -7.43 -5.15
N CYS A 221 -9.12 -6.47 -4.89
CA CYS A 221 -9.25 -5.10 -5.34
C CYS A 221 -9.36 -4.99 -6.86
N GLY A 222 -8.53 -5.73 -7.62
CA GLY A 222 -8.60 -5.78 -9.07
C GLY A 222 -9.96 -6.27 -9.59
N ILE A 223 -10.51 -7.33 -8.99
CA ILE A 223 -11.85 -7.84 -9.32
C ILE A 223 -12.94 -6.83 -8.94
N LEU A 224 -12.84 -6.20 -7.77
CA LEU A 224 -13.75 -5.13 -7.34
C LEU A 224 -13.78 -3.98 -8.36
N LEU A 225 -12.62 -3.52 -8.82
CA LEU A 225 -12.50 -2.48 -9.84
C LEU A 225 -13.14 -2.88 -11.18
N ALA A 226 -12.96 -4.13 -11.60
CA ALA A 226 -13.59 -4.67 -12.80
C ALA A 226 -15.12 -4.73 -12.64
N ALA A 227 -15.61 -5.22 -11.51
CA ALA A 227 -17.03 -5.31 -11.20
C ALA A 227 -17.69 -3.92 -11.17
N LEU A 228 -17.04 -2.92 -10.57
CA LEU A 228 -17.50 -1.53 -10.59
C LEU A 228 -17.61 -0.98 -12.03
N GLN A 229 -16.65 -1.30 -12.90
CA GLN A 229 -16.68 -0.87 -14.30
C GLN A 229 -17.81 -1.54 -15.08
N VAL A 230 -18.08 -2.83 -14.84
CA VAL A 230 -19.18 -3.57 -15.47
C VAL A 230 -20.53 -2.92 -15.12
N HIS A 231 -20.78 -2.65 -13.83
CA HIS A 231 -22.04 -2.04 -13.41
C HIS A 231 -22.21 -0.62 -13.97
N LYS A 232 -21.13 0.17 -14.09
CA LYS A 232 -21.14 1.46 -14.79
C LYS A 232 -21.52 1.31 -16.27
N GLY A 233 -21.06 0.26 -16.94
CA GLY A 233 -21.40 0.00 -18.34
C GLY A 233 -22.88 -0.36 -18.55
N VAL A 234 -23.50 -1.03 -17.56
CA VAL A 234 -24.93 -1.38 -17.57
C VAL A 234 -25.80 -0.14 -17.32
N THR A 235 -25.41 0.75 -16.40
CA THR A 235 -26.19 1.97 -16.11
C THR A 235 -25.97 3.09 -17.13
N ALA A 236 -24.78 3.21 -17.73
CA ALA A 236 -24.47 4.24 -18.74
C ALA A 236 -25.22 4.08 -20.06
N GLN A 237 -25.93 2.95 -20.29
CA GLN A 237 -26.88 2.86 -21.39
C GLN A 237 -28.10 3.79 -21.21
N HIS A 238 -28.28 4.39 -20.02
CA HIS A 238 -29.44 5.22 -19.69
C HIS A 238 -29.15 6.69 -19.31
N GLU A 239 -27.93 7.12 -18.96
CA GLU A 239 -27.71 8.54 -18.59
C GLU A 239 -26.25 9.05 -18.70
N THR A 240 -26.10 10.30 -19.13
CA THR A 240 -24.84 11.03 -19.31
C THR A 240 -24.54 11.93 -18.11
N SER A 241 -24.07 11.39 -16.98
CA SER A 241 -23.46 12.22 -15.93
C SER A 241 -22.41 11.45 -15.11
N GLY A 242 -21.47 12.17 -14.49
CA GLY A 242 -20.35 11.57 -13.74
C GLY A 242 -20.84 10.82 -12.49
N HIS A 243 -20.89 9.50 -12.57
CA HIS A 243 -21.56 8.62 -11.60
C HIS A 243 -20.69 8.13 -10.41
N PRO A 244 -21.32 7.66 -9.30
CA PRO A 244 -20.97 8.04 -7.92
C PRO A 244 -19.93 7.16 -7.20
N ILE A 245 -19.23 6.25 -7.88
CA ILE A 245 -18.35 5.31 -7.17
C ILE A 245 -16.90 5.74 -7.22
N CYS A 246 -16.37 6.13 -6.05
CA CYS A 246 -14.95 6.35 -5.81
C CYS A 246 -14.27 5.00 -5.82
N SER A 247 -13.49 4.71 -6.86
CA SER A 247 -12.72 3.46 -6.95
C SER A 247 -11.29 3.66 -6.44
N ARG A 248 -11.09 4.53 -5.44
CA ARG A 248 -9.78 4.65 -4.78
C ARG A 248 -9.73 3.61 -3.69
N VAL A 249 -9.07 2.50 -3.98
CA VAL A 249 -8.49 1.64 -2.94
C VAL A 249 -7.55 2.55 -2.16
N MET A 250 -7.90 2.89 -0.92
CA MET A 250 -6.94 3.48 0.01
C MET A 250 -6.02 2.33 0.42
N GLU A 251 -4.88 2.24 -0.25
CA GLU A 251 -3.79 1.33 0.12
C GLU A 251 -2.92 1.92 1.24
N GLU A 252 -3.22 3.15 1.69
CA GLU A 252 -2.42 3.92 2.67
C GLU A 252 -3.25 4.32 3.89
N ALA A 253 -3.74 3.34 4.65
CA ALA A 253 -4.31 3.59 5.97
C ALA A 253 -4.08 2.42 6.94
N VAL A 254 -2.83 1.94 7.06
CA VAL A 254 -2.21 1.39 8.28
C VAL A 254 -0.71 1.70 8.23
#